data_AF-A0A529PNT6-F1
#
_entry.id   AF-A0A529PNT6-F1
#
_cell.length_a   1.000
_cell.length_b   1.000
_cell.length_c   1.000
_cell.angle_alpha   90.00
_cell.angle_beta   90.00
_cell.angle_gamma   90.00
#
_symmetry.space_group_name_H-M   'P 1'
#
loop_
_entity.id
_entity.type
_entity.pdbx_description
1 polymer ?
#
loop_
_entity_poly.entity_id
_entity_poly.type
_entity_poly.pdbx_seq_one_letter_code
_entity_poly.pdbx_strand_id
1 'polypeptide(L)'
;GLSCRWNPIEARHGEIVSIIAIPGASRDLRGFQFLASDIIALAGRQERDGHPVPVNGPDYSLLPAGLDIEARATAPAGRRWLTKLWVMFLMTLTAVTDRYGWTIGSFDPKIYKRDVASNSDFRKFDDGLKMTIDVDADVLQRIEDRLKQAEEAGICNYGLHRQKSALMTCLVASPLQRDHLHFIDGAAGGYAVAAASLKAKVPV
;
A
#
# COMPACT_ATOMS: atom_id res chain seq x y z
N GLY A 1 3.80 -16.12 -8.14
CA GLY A 1 4.90 -15.21 -8.57
C GLY A 1 4.48 -13.78 -8.28
N LEU A 2 5.38 -12.79 -8.43
CA LEU A 2 5.00 -11.38 -8.28
C LEU A 2 4.32 -10.90 -9.56
N SER A 3 3.02 -10.67 -9.51
CA SER A 3 2.26 -10.05 -10.59
C SER A 3 1.22 -9.11 -10.01
N CYS A 4 1.48 -7.81 -10.09
CA CYS A 4 0.50 -6.77 -9.75
C CYS A 4 0.07 -6.09 -11.06
N ARG A 5 -1.23 -6.07 -11.32
CA ARG A 5 -1.83 -5.40 -12.50
C ARG A 5 -2.87 -4.35 -12.09
N TRP A 6 -2.90 -4.03 -10.81
CA TRP A 6 -3.71 -2.93 -10.28
C TRP A 6 -3.08 -1.60 -10.68
N ASN A 7 -3.93 -0.60 -10.85
CA ASN A 7 -3.48 0.77 -11.03
C ASN A 7 -2.90 1.32 -9.71
N PRO A 8 -2.08 2.38 -9.77
CA PRO A 8 -1.80 3.20 -8.60
C PRO A 8 -3.10 3.60 -7.88
N ILE A 9 -3.06 3.57 -6.56
CA ILE A 9 -4.20 3.87 -5.68
C ILE A 9 -4.13 5.34 -5.32
N GLU A 10 -4.90 6.18 -6.01
CA GLU A 10 -4.94 7.62 -5.78
C GLU A 10 -5.55 7.96 -4.40
N ALA A 11 -5.05 9.02 -3.76
CA ALA A 11 -5.58 9.53 -2.50
C ALA A 11 -7.04 9.96 -2.65
N ARG A 12 -7.88 9.61 -1.67
CA ARG A 12 -9.30 9.99 -1.63
C ARG A 12 -9.59 11.07 -0.61
N HIS A 13 -8.82 11.10 0.48
CA HIS A 13 -9.05 12.01 1.60
C HIS A 13 -8.15 13.25 1.56
N GLY A 14 -7.03 13.15 0.86
CA GLY A 14 -6.16 14.28 0.59
C GLY A 14 -4.81 13.83 0.08
N GLU A 15 -4.07 13.10 0.92
CA GLU A 15 -2.72 12.64 0.60
C GLU A 15 -2.48 11.22 1.11
N ILE A 16 -1.71 10.45 0.32
CA ILE A 16 -1.10 9.21 0.78
C ILE A 16 0.16 9.56 1.55
N VAL A 17 0.32 9.02 2.75
CA VAL A 17 1.44 9.34 3.63
C VAL A 17 2.15 8.06 4.06
N SER A 18 3.45 7.98 3.77
CA SER A 18 4.34 6.93 4.25
C SER A 18 5.03 7.40 5.53
N ILE A 19 4.85 6.68 6.63
CA ILE A 19 5.37 7.00 7.95
C ILE A 19 6.28 5.87 8.40
N ILE A 20 7.47 6.22 8.91
CA ILE A 20 8.35 5.30 9.62
C ILE A 20 8.72 5.95 10.94
N ALA A 21 8.38 5.32 12.06
CA ALA A 21 8.82 5.73 13.38
C ALA A 21 9.51 4.57 14.09
N ILE A 22 10.67 4.82 14.70
CA ILE A 22 11.44 3.85 15.47
C ILE A 22 11.64 4.37 16.90
N PRO A 23 11.83 3.48 17.91
CA PRO A 23 12.14 3.91 19.27
C PRO A 23 13.36 4.83 19.32
N GLY A 24 13.25 5.91 20.11
CA GLY A 24 14.32 6.87 20.32
C GLY A 24 15.40 6.37 21.28
N ALA A 25 16.46 7.17 21.47
CA ALA A 25 17.59 6.82 22.32
C ALA A 25 17.21 6.59 23.80
N SER A 26 16.09 7.18 24.27
CA SER A 26 15.56 6.96 25.61
C SER A 26 15.18 5.50 25.89
N ARG A 27 14.95 4.70 24.83
CA ARG A 27 14.42 3.32 24.89
C ARG A 27 13.14 3.22 25.72
N ASP A 28 12.36 4.30 25.81
CA ASP A 28 11.03 4.26 26.43
C ASP A 28 10.05 3.51 25.53
N LEU A 29 10.08 2.18 25.63
CA LEU A 29 9.22 1.29 24.85
C LEU A 29 7.74 1.50 25.17
N ARG A 30 7.39 1.89 26.41
CA ARG A 30 5.99 2.14 26.77
C ARG A 30 5.50 3.45 26.15
N GLY A 31 6.31 4.50 26.23
CA GLY A 31 6.03 5.77 25.55
C GLY A 31 5.91 5.58 24.04
N PHE A 32 6.78 4.77 23.43
CA PHE A 32 6.70 4.45 22.01
C PHE A 32 5.45 3.65 21.63
N GLN A 33 5.08 2.65 22.43
CA GLN A 33 3.83 1.88 22.22
C GLN A 33 2.59 2.78 22.34
N PHE A 34 2.60 3.71 23.29
CA PHE A 34 1.54 4.71 23.44
C PHE A 34 1.47 5.63 22.22
N LEU A 35 2.61 6.15 21.77
CA LEU A 35 2.72 6.95 20.55
C LEU A 35 2.16 6.20 19.33
N ALA A 36 2.57 4.95 19.14
CA ALA A 36 2.12 4.16 18.00
C ALA A 36 0.60 3.93 18.04
N SER A 37 0.06 3.64 19.21
CA SER A 37 -1.38 3.49 19.42
C SER A 37 -2.13 4.80 19.15
N ASP A 38 -1.58 5.93 19.55
CA ASP A 38 -2.14 7.27 19.34
C ASP A 38 -2.16 7.64 17.85
N ILE A 39 -1.07 7.40 17.12
CA ILE A 39 -1.02 7.61 15.66
C ILE A 39 -2.02 6.70 14.94
N ILE A 40 -2.13 5.43 15.33
CA ILE A 40 -3.13 4.50 14.78
C ILE A 40 -4.54 5.01 15.05
N ALA A 41 -4.81 5.53 16.25
CA ALA A 41 -6.11 6.10 16.61
C ALA A 41 -6.42 7.39 15.84
N LEU A 42 -5.43 8.23 15.55
CA LEU A 42 -5.57 9.41 14.69
C LEU A 42 -5.91 9.01 13.25
N ALA A 43 -5.19 8.04 12.68
CA ALA A 43 -5.51 7.48 11.36
C ALA A 43 -6.91 6.81 11.34
N GLY A 44 -7.32 6.22 12.45
CA GLY A 44 -8.65 5.65 12.70
C GLY A 44 -9.84 6.61 12.54
N ARG A 45 -9.58 7.93 12.47
CA ARG A 45 -10.63 8.93 12.23
C ARG A 45 -11.07 9.03 10.77
N GLN A 46 -10.28 8.46 9.86
CA GLN A 46 -10.57 8.41 8.43
C GLN A 46 -11.36 7.17 8.05
N GLU A 47 -11.94 7.18 6.84
CA GLU A 47 -12.60 6.01 6.28
C GLU A 47 -11.66 4.80 6.30
N ARG A 48 -12.16 3.66 6.76
CA ARG A 48 -11.41 2.41 6.91
C ARG A 48 -10.08 2.58 7.68
N ASP A 49 -10.03 3.45 8.68
CA ASP A 49 -8.83 3.75 9.47
C ASP A 49 -7.62 4.23 8.63
N GLY A 50 -7.89 4.95 7.55
CA GLY A 50 -6.87 5.44 6.62
C GLY A 50 -6.36 4.37 5.65
N HIS A 51 -7.08 3.26 5.49
CA HIS A 51 -6.72 2.21 4.54
C HIS A 51 -6.79 2.74 3.10
N PRO A 52 -5.66 2.79 2.35
CA PRO A 52 -5.63 3.42 1.03
C PRO A 52 -6.42 2.61 -0.01
N VAL A 53 -6.45 1.28 0.11
CA VAL A 53 -7.24 0.42 -0.79
C VAL A 53 -8.74 0.57 -0.51
N PRO A 54 -9.60 0.80 -1.52
CA PRO A 54 -11.05 0.86 -1.35
C PRO A 54 -11.66 -0.49 -0.93
N VAL A 55 -12.83 -0.49 -0.28
CA VAL A 55 -13.53 -1.73 0.14
C VAL A 55 -13.84 -2.67 -1.04
N ASN A 56 -14.10 -2.09 -2.21
CA ASN A 56 -14.39 -2.83 -3.44
C ASN A 56 -13.12 -3.16 -4.25
N GLY A 57 -11.95 -3.10 -3.63
CA GLY A 57 -10.65 -3.30 -4.27
C GLY A 57 -10.14 -2.06 -5.04
N PRO A 58 -8.87 -2.09 -5.46
CA PRO A 58 -8.30 -1.06 -6.30
C PRO A 58 -8.80 -1.18 -7.75
N ASP A 59 -8.61 -0.12 -8.52
CA ASP A 59 -8.95 -0.10 -9.94
C ASP A 59 -7.86 -0.77 -10.78
N TYR A 60 -8.23 -1.18 -11.98
CA TYR A 60 -7.35 -1.78 -12.97
C TYR A 60 -7.71 -1.26 -14.36
N SER A 61 -6.75 -1.33 -15.28
CA SER A 61 -6.90 -0.88 -16.65
C SER A 61 -6.83 -2.05 -17.63
N LEU A 62 -7.60 -1.97 -18.71
CA LEU A 62 -7.53 -2.96 -19.82
C LEU A 62 -6.11 -3.07 -20.38
N LEU A 63 -5.39 -1.96 -20.44
CA LEU A 63 -4.00 -1.87 -20.83
C LEU A 63 -3.16 -1.53 -19.58
N PRO A 64 -2.63 -2.52 -18.86
CA PRO A 64 -1.85 -2.25 -17.65
C PRO A 64 -0.53 -1.56 -17.99
N ALA A 65 -0.16 -0.54 -17.22
CA ALA A 65 1.06 0.24 -17.45
C ALA A 65 2.34 -0.65 -17.48
N GLY A 66 2.34 -1.74 -16.73
CA GLY A 66 3.45 -2.70 -16.66
C GLY A 66 3.49 -3.76 -17.76
N LEU A 67 2.60 -3.72 -18.77
CA LEU A 67 2.45 -4.80 -19.76
C LEU A 67 3.75 -5.17 -20.49
N ASP A 68 4.54 -4.17 -20.91
CA ASP A 68 5.80 -4.43 -21.62
C ASP A 68 6.87 -5.02 -20.68
N ILE A 69 6.93 -4.52 -19.45
CA ILE A 69 7.85 -5.01 -18.42
C ILE A 69 7.50 -6.46 -18.07
N GLU A 70 6.22 -6.77 -17.86
CA GLU A 70 5.73 -8.12 -17.59
C GLU A 70 6.08 -9.07 -18.73
N ALA A 71 5.80 -8.69 -19.99
CA ALA A 71 6.10 -9.52 -21.15
C ALA A 71 7.62 -9.78 -21.31
N ARG A 72 8.47 -8.81 -20.98
CA ARG A 72 9.93 -8.99 -20.99
C ARG A 72 10.41 -9.91 -19.87
N ALA A 73 9.75 -9.89 -18.72
CA ALA A 73 10.10 -10.71 -17.56
C ALA A 73 9.67 -12.18 -17.70
N THR A 74 8.56 -12.44 -18.40
CA THR A 74 7.98 -13.79 -18.50
C THR A 74 8.24 -14.50 -19.83
N ALA A 75 8.67 -13.78 -20.88
CA ALA A 75 8.85 -14.37 -22.21
C ALA A 75 10.10 -13.90 -22.98
N PRO A 76 10.70 -14.79 -23.78
CA PRO A 76 11.81 -14.44 -24.68
C PRO A 76 11.34 -13.49 -25.79
N ALA A 77 12.27 -12.75 -26.40
CA ALA A 77 11.99 -11.64 -27.33
C ALA A 77 10.94 -11.96 -28.42
N GLY A 78 10.99 -13.14 -29.06
CA GLY A 78 10.05 -13.53 -30.11
C GLY A 78 8.64 -13.90 -29.66
N ARG A 79 8.41 -14.12 -28.35
CA ARG A 79 7.09 -14.52 -27.78
C ARG A 79 6.44 -13.44 -26.92
N ARG A 80 7.08 -12.28 -26.77
CA ARG A 80 6.56 -11.18 -25.95
C ARG A 80 5.19 -10.70 -26.44
N TRP A 81 4.99 -10.63 -27.75
CA TRP A 81 3.71 -10.19 -28.33
C TRP A 81 2.56 -11.15 -28.00
N LEU A 82 2.79 -12.47 -28.03
CA LEU A 82 1.80 -13.47 -27.60
C LEU A 82 1.45 -13.29 -26.13
N THR A 83 2.46 -13.05 -25.29
CA THR A 83 2.26 -12.78 -23.86
C THR A 83 1.43 -11.53 -23.66
N LYS A 84 1.72 -10.45 -24.41
CA LYS A 84 0.94 -9.21 -24.35
C LYS A 84 -0.52 -9.46 -24.73
N LEU A 85 -0.78 -10.15 -25.85
CA LEU A 85 -2.15 -10.49 -26.26
C LEU A 85 -2.87 -11.34 -25.22
N TRP A 86 -2.18 -12.30 -24.61
CA TRP A 86 -2.73 -13.12 -23.54
C TRP A 86 -3.09 -12.31 -22.30
N VAL A 87 -2.21 -11.41 -21.86
CA VAL A 87 -2.49 -10.51 -20.73
C VAL A 87 -3.66 -9.58 -21.05
N MET A 88 -3.71 -9.01 -22.26
CA MET A 88 -4.83 -8.17 -22.72
C MET A 88 -6.15 -8.94 -22.75
N PHE A 89 -6.13 -10.18 -23.22
CA PHE A 89 -7.29 -11.07 -23.21
C PHE A 89 -7.77 -11.31 -21.77
N LEU A 90 -6.87 -11.66 -20.85
CA LEU A 90 -7.22 -11.86 -19.45
C LEU A 90 -7.77 -10.58 -18.80
N MET A 91 -7.17 -9.41 -19.06
CA MET A 91 -7.66 -8.12 -18.54
C MET A 91 -9.05 -7.79 -19.07
N THR A 92 -9.29 -8.03 -20.35
CA THR A 92 -10.60 -7.83 -20.98
C THR A 92 -11.64 -8.77 -20.40
N LEU A 93 -11.29 -10.05 -20.22
CA LEU A 93 -12.16 -11.03 -19.59
C LEU A 93 -12.52 -10.61 -18.16
N THR A 94 -11.54 -10.19 -17.35
CA THR A 94 -11.77 -9.67 -15.99
C THR A 94 -12.67 -8.44 -15.99
N ALA A 95 -12.46 -7.49 -16.91
CA ALA A 95 -13.29 -6.29 -17.01
C ALA A 95 -14.75 -6.62 -17.37
N VAL A 96 -14.96 -7.57 -18.28
CA VAL A 96 -16.29 -8.04 -18.67
C VAL A 96 -16.97 -8.75 -17.49
N THR A 97 -16.27 -9.67 -16.81
CA THR A 97 -16.86 -10.40 -15.68
C THR A 97 -17.17 -9.50 -14.49
N ASP A 98 -16.30 -8.53 -14.17
CA ASP A 98 -16.55 -7.54 -13.13
C ASP A 98 -17.77 -6.66 -13.49
N ARG A 99 -17.85 -6.19 -14.75
CA ARG A 99 -18.94 -5.34 -15.22
C ARG A 99 -20.31 -6.03 -15.20
N TYR A 100 -20.37 -7.30 -15.65
CA TYR A 100 -21.62 -8.06 -15.69
C TYR A 100 -21.88 -8.90 -14.43
N GLY A 101 -20.93 -8.94 -13.48
CA GLY A 101 -21.03 -9.72 -12.26
C GLY A 101 -21.02 -11.24 -12.51
N TRP A 102 -20.31 -11.69 -13.55
CA TRP A 102 -20.23 -13.11 -13.90
C TRP A 102 -19.18 -13.84 -13.07
N THR A 103 -19.58 -14.97 -12.51
CA THR A 103 -18.68 -15.93 -11.85
C THR A 103 -18.16 -16.94 -12.87
N ILE A 104 -16.84 -17.18 -12.90
CA ILE A 104 -16.22 -18.20 -13.75
C ILE A 104 -15.75 -19.34 -12.86
N GLY A 105 -16.47 -20.46 -12.86
CA GLY A 105 -16.18 -21.58 -11.94
C GLY A 105 -16.31 -21.14 -10.49
N SER A 106 -15.23 -21.26 -9.71
CA SER A 106 -15.16 -20.77 -8.32
C SER A 106 -14.67 -19.33 -8.19
N PHE A 107 -14.36 -18.65 -9.29
CA PHE A 107 -13.84 -17.28 -9.27
C PHE A 107 -15.00 -16.27 -9.36
N ASP A 108 -15.10 -15.42 -8.35
CA ASP A 108 -15.98 -14.25 -8.32
C ASP A 108 -15.11 -12.97 -8.26
N PRO A 109 -15.17 -12.09 -9.27
CA PRO A 109 -14.35 -10.88 -9.32
C PRO A 109 -14.64 -9.90 -8.18
N LYS A 110 -15.89 -9.80 -7.70
CA LYS A 110 -16.26 -8.90 -6.61
C LYS A 110 -15.72 -9.40 -5.28
N ILE A 111 -15.80 -10.71 -5.05
CA ILE A 111 -15.22 -11.33 -3.86
C ILE A 111 -13.70 -11.18 -3.90
N TYR A 112 -13.07 -11.47 -5.04
CA TYR A 112 -11.62 -11.35 -5.21
C TYR A 112 -11.12 -9.93 -4.90
N LYS A 113 -11.80 -8.89 -5.40
CA LYS A 113 -11.44 -7.49 -5.12
C LYS A 113 -11.57 -7.13 -3.63
N ARG A 114 -12.59 -7.66 -2.95
CA ARG A 114 -12.76 -7.47 -1.49
C ARG A 114 -11.68 -8.21 -0.69
N ASP A 115 -11.29 -9.41 -1.14
CA ASP A 115 -10.20 -10.17 -0.53
C ASP A 115 -8.89 -9.40 -0.67
N VAL A 116 -8.60 -8.85 -1.86
CA VAL A 116 -7.44 -7.98 -2.10
C VAL A 116 -7.44 -6.80 -1.11
N ALA A 117 -8.58 -6.12 -0.95
CA ALA A 117 -8.73 -4.99 -0.05
C ALA A 117 -8.67 -5.36 1.45
N SER A 118 -8.93 -6.61 1.81
CA SER A 118 -8.90 -7.10 3.19
C SER A 118 -7.53 -7.68 3.57
N ASN A 119 -6.82 -8.23 2.58
CA ASN A 119 -5.50 -8.83 2.76
C ASN A 119 -4.36 -7.87 2.35
N SER A 120 -4.63 -6.57 2.36
CA SER A 120 -3.65 -5.53 2.08
C SER A 120 -3.02 -5.05 3.39
N ASP A 121 -1.73 -5.33 3.58
CA ASP A 121 -0.94 -4.80 4.67
C ASP A 121 -0.47 -3.37 4.34
N PHE A 122 -1.01 -2.42 5.09
CA PHE A 122 -0.70 -1.00 4.98
C PHE A 122 -0.18 -0.41 6.30
N ARG A 123 -0.13 -1.22 7.37
CA ARG A 123 0.29 -0.83 8.73
C ARG A 123 0.97 -2.01 9.39
N LYS A 124 2.24 -1.84 9.74
CA LYS A 124 3.04 -2.86 10.41
C LYS A 124 3.72 -2.28 11.65
N PHE A 125 3.72 -3.06 12.71
CA PHE A 125 4.45 -2.78 13.95
C PHE A 125 5.46 -3.90 14.20
N ASP A 126 6.71 -3.69 13.77
CA ASP A 126 7.83 -4.63 13.94
C ASP A 126 8.90 -4.03 14.88
N ASP A 127 10.05 -3.62 14.35
CA ASP A 127 11.09 -2.88 15.10
C ASP A 127 10.75 -1.38 15.21
N GLY A 128 9.58 -1.00 14.70
CA GLY A 128 9.02 0.34 14.67
C GLY A 128 7.62 0.33 14.05
N LEU A 129 7.01 1.50 13.98
CA LEU A 129 5.75 1.73 13.30
C LEU A 129 6.02 2.08 11.84
N LYS A 130 5.43 1.33 10.91
CA LYS A 130 5.44 1.64 9.47
C LYS A 130 4.00 1.69 8.97
N MET A 131 3.64 2.77 8.28
CA MET A 131 2.29 3.00 7.78
C MET A 131 2.31 3.61 6.39
N THR A 132 1.41 3.19 5.51
CA THR A 132 1.02 3.91 4.29
C THR A 132 -0.47 4.16 4.37
N ILE A 133 -0.86 5.40 4.65
CA ILE A 133 -2.26 5.76 4.96
C ILE A 133 -2.78 6.86 4.04
N ASP A 134 -4.08 6.84 3.73
CA ASP A 134 -4.81 7.93 3.05
C ASP A 134 -5.51 8.80 4.09
N VAL A 135 -5.06 10.03 4.24
CA VAL A 135 -5.55 10.95 5.28
C VAL A 135 -5.78 12.35 4.72
N ASP A 136 -6.68 13.08 5.37
CA ASP A 136 -6.88 14.49 5.08
C ASP A 136 -5.81 15.36 5.79
N ALA A 137 -5.84 16.65 5.48
CA ALA A 137 -4.85 17.60 6.00
C ALA A 137 -4.92 17.80 7.52
N ASP A 138 -6.10 17.71 8.16
CA ASP A 138 -6.24 17.88 9.61
C ASP A 138 -5.65 16.68 10.36
N VAL A 139 -6.00 15.47 9.92
CA VAL A 139 -5.45 14.23 10.49
C VAL A 139 -3.94 14.15 10.28
N LEU A 140 -3.45 14.50 9.08
CA LEU A 140 -2.02 14.54 8.79
C LEU A 140 -1.29 15.52 9.70
N GLN A 141 -1.80 16.73 9.88
CA GLN A 141 -1.17 17.73 10.74
C GLN A 141 -1.08 17.22 12.19
N ARG A 142 -2.14 16.61 12.72
CA ARG A 142 -2.14 16.04 14.08
C ARG A 142 -1.13 14.90 14.23
N ILE A 143 -1.01 14.03 13.23
CA ILE A 143 -0.02 12.94 13.23
C ILE A 143 1.39 13.53 13.23
N GLU A 144 1.67 14.51 12.37
CA GLU A 144 2.98 15.19 12.30
C GLU A 144 3.33 15.89 13.61
N ASP A 145 2.41 16.65 14.20
CA ASP A 145 2.61 17.33 15.47
C ASP A 145 2.91 16.31 16.58
N ARG A 146 2.22 15.17 16.58
CA ARG A 146 2.41 14.13 17.59
C ARG A 146 3.75 13.43 17.46
N LEU A 147 4.17 13.12 16.23
CA LEU A 147 5.49 12.57 15.92
C LEU A 147 6.61 13.55 16.30
N LYS A 148 6.43 14.83 16.00
CA LYS A 148 7.40 15.88 16.35
C LYS A 148 7.56 16.03 17.86
N GLN A 149 6.46 16.10 18.61
CA GLN A 149 6.50 16.15 20.08
C GLN A 149 7.21 14.94 20.67
N ALA A 150 6.96 13.75 20.13
CA ALA A 150 7.62 12.53 20.60
C ALA A 150 9.11 12.47 20.22
N GLU A 151 9.49 13.01 19.07
CA GLU A 151 10.89 13.18 18.67
C GLU A 151 11.63 14.17 19.59
N GLU A 152 11.03 15.32 19.89
CA GLU A 152 11.56 16.32 20.84
C GLU A 152 11.69 15.76 22.27
N ALA A 153 10.76 14.88 22.68
CA ALA A 153 10.82 14.17 23.96
C ALA A 153 11.79 12.97 23.94
N GLY A 154 12.43 12.65 22.81
CA GLY A 154 13.34 11.52 22.66
C GLY A 154 12.67 10.14 22.70
N ILE A 155 11.35 10.07 22.55
CA ILE A 155 10.54 8.84 22.57
C ILE A 155 10.71 8.07 21.24
N CYS A 156 10.77 8.78 20.12
CA CYS A 156 10.95 8.18 18.80
C CYS A 156 11.90 9.00 17.93
N ASN A 157 12.41 8.39 16.86
CA ASN A 157 12.87 9.10 15.67
C ASN A 157 11.92 8.76 14.53
N TYR A 158 11.58 9.71 13.67
CA TYR A 158 10.66 9.44 12.58
C TYR A 158 11.06 10.06 11.23
N GLY A 159 10.57 9.43 10.18
CA GLY A 159 10.54 9.94 8.82
C GLY A 159 9.14 9.84 8.25
N LEU A 160 8.79 10.82 7.41
CA LEU A 160 7.46 10.93 6.80
C LEU A 160 7.62 11.41 5.36
N HIS A 161 6.87 10.80 4.45
CA HIS A 161 6.80 11.22 3.06
C HIS A 161 5.35 11.34 2.60
N ARG A 162 5.00 12.49 2.02
CA ARG A 162 3.68 12.78 1.47
C ARG A 162 3.69 12.56 -0.05
N GLN A 163 2.68 11.91 -0.58
CA GLN A 163 2.53 11.63 -2.00
C GLN A 163 1.05 11.55 -2.41
N LYS A 164 0.78 11.46 -3.72
CA LYS A 164 -0.59 11.47 -4.26
C LYS A 164 -1.22 10.09 -4.43
N SER A 165 -0.42 9.04 -4.47
CA SER A 165 -0.92 7.67 -4.66
C SER A 165 -0.09 6.63 -3.92
N ALA A 166 -0.67 5.44 -3.72
CA ALA A 166 -0.01 4.27 -3.18
C ALA A 166 0.17 3.21 -4.28
N LEU A 167 1.16 2.36 -4.11
CA LEU A 167 1.44 1.20 -4.96
C LEU A 167 1.19 -0.08 -4.18
N MET A 168 0.62 -1.06 -4.87
CA MET A 168 0.39 -2.39 -4.34
C MET A 168 1.45 -3.36 -4.89
N THR A 169 2.05 -4.14 -3.99
CA THR A 169 2.89 -5.28 -4.36
C THR A 169 2.16 -6.58 -4.03
N CYS A 170 1.86 -7.38 -5.05
CA CYS A 170 1.07 -8.60 -4.91
C CYS A 170 1.99 -9.83 -4.82
N LEU A 171 1.98 -10.53 -3.67
CA LEU A 171 2.63 -11.82 -3.50
C LEU A 171 1.57 -12.92 -3.53
N VAL A 172 1.25 -13.38 -4.75
CA VAL A 172 0.17 -14.34 -4.98
C VAL A 172 0.78 -15.67 -5.46
N ALA A 173 0.62 -16.71 -4.64
CA ALA A 173 0.96 -18.08 -5.03
C ALA A 173 -0.07 -18.63 -6.03
N SER A 174 -1.36 -18.43 -5.74
CA SER A 174 -2.48 -18.75 -6.63
C SER A 174 -3.61 -17.71 -6.46
N PRO A 175 -4.14 -17.13 -7.56
CA PRO A 175 -5.27 -16.19 -7.49
C PRO A 175 -6.58 -16.83 -7.00
N LEU A 176 -6.67 -18.17 -7.04
CA LEU A 176 -7.84 -18.92 -6.56
C LEU A 176 -7.82 -19.13 -5.05
N GLN A 177 -6.67 -18.93 -4.40
CA GLN A 177 -6.58 -18.96 -2.95
C GLN A 177 -6.90 -17.58 -2.38
N ARG A 178 -7.64 -17.57 -1.27
CA ARG A 178 -8.15 -16.34 -0.63
C ARG A 178 -7.18 -15.76 0.40
N ASP A 179 -6.07 -16.42 0.69
CA ASP A 179 -5.03 -16.02 1.64
C ASP A 179 -3.85 -15.30 0.96
N HIS A 180 -4.07 -14.78 -0.24
CA HIS A 180 -3.08 -13.96 -0.93
C HIS A 180 -2.78 -12.69 -0.13
N LEU A 181 -1.50 -12.29 -0.05
CA LEU A 181 -1.07 -11.11 0.68
C LEU A 181 -0.62 -10.00 -0.27
N HIS A 182 -1.00 -8.77 0.06
CA HIS A 182 -0.62 -7.58 -0.68
C HIS A 182 0.03 -6.59 0.26
N PHE A 183 1.12 -5.97 -0.17
CA PHE A 183 1.80 -4.92 0.59
C PHE A 183 1.53 -3.56 -0.05
N ILE A 184 1.26 -2.56 0.78
CA ILE A 184 1.02 -1.19 0.32
C ILE A 184 2.19 -0.29 0.71
N ASP A 185 2.76 0.37 -0.29
CA ASP A 185 3.77 1.42 -0.14
C ASP A 185 3.30 2.70 -0.86
N GLY A 186 3.87 3.83 -0.49
CA GLY A 186 3.67 5.07 -1.21
C GLY A 186 4.28 5.03 -2.62
N ALA A 187 3.65 5.72 -3.57
CA ALA A 187 4.26 6.02 -4.87
C ALA A 187 5.43 7.02 -4.70
N ALA A 188 6.09 7.43 -5.78
CA ALA A 188 7.17 8.44 -5.73
C ALA A 188 8.32 8.13 -4.73
N GLY A 189 8.48 6.87 -4.32
CA GLY A 189 9.53 6.39 -3.42
C GLY A 189 9.04 6.02 -2.01
N GLY A 190 7.85 6.45 -1.57
CA GLY A 190 7.19 5.93 -0.37
C GLY A 190 8.09 5.79 0.86
N TYR A 191 8.15 4.57 1.40
CA TYR A 191 8.99 4.23 2.54
C TYR A 191 10.48 4.51 2.32
N ALA A 192 11.00 4.42 1.08
CA ALA A 192 12.41 4.71 0.83
C ALA A 192 12.74 6.18 1.12
N VAL A 193 11.86 7.11 0.74
CA VAL A 193 12.02 8.55 1.03
C VAL A 193 11.80 8.83 2.51
N ALA A 194 10.76 8.25 3.12
CA ALA A 194 10.55 8.37 4.56
C ALA A 194 11.76 7.86 5.37
N ALA A 195 12.36 6.73 4.96
CA ALA A 195 13.56 6.19 5.59
C ALA A 195 14.78 7.10 5.40
N ALA A 196 14.91 7.76 4.25
CA ALA A 196 15.97 8.74 4.01
C ALA A 196 15.81 9.95 4.94
N SER A 197 14.59 10.47 5.12
CA SER A 197 14.30 11.55 6.06
C SER A 197 14.60 11.16 7.50
N LEU A 198 14.30 9.91 7.91
CA LEU A 198 14.67 9.38 9.22
C LEU A 198 16.19 9.32 9.42
N LYS A 199 16.92 8.75 8.46
CA LYS A 199 18.39 8.62 8.52
C LYS A 199 19.11 9.96 8.57
N ALA A 200 18.56 11.01 7.96
CA ALA A 200 19.13 12.35 8.05
C ALA A 200 19.13 12.91 9.49
N LYS A 201 18.26 12.39 10.36
CA LYS A 201 18.13 12.82 11.76
C LYS A 201 18.83 11.90 12.76
N VAL A 202 18.99 10.62 12.41
CA VAL A 202 19.63 9.61 13.28
C VAL A 202 21.06 9.39 12.80
N PRO A 203 22.10 9.81 13.55
CA PRO A 203 23.47 9.47 13.21
C PRO A 203 23.65 7.95 13.25
N VAL A 204 24.35 7.42 12.24
CA VAL A 204 24.70 6.00 12.11
C VAL A 204 25.79 5.63 13.11
#